data_AF-A0A536AZP7-F1
#
_entry.id   AF-A0A536AZP7-F1
#
_cell.length_a   1.000
_cell.length_b   1.000
_cell.length_c   1.000
_cell.angle_alpha   90.00
_cell.angle_beta   90.00
_cell.angle_gamma   90.00
#
_symmetry.space_group_name_H-M   'P 1'
#
loop_
_entity.id
_entity.type
_entity.pdbx_description
1 polymer ?
#
loop_
_entity_poly.entity_id
_entity_poly.type
_entity_poly.pdbx_seq_one_letter_code
_entity_poly.pdbx_strand_id
1 'polypeptide(L)'
;MRIDPADGGRIVSLLIAGVERILPKARARARAPALYWGCYPMVPWAGRLSEGRIPTSDGEVRLEPNLPRSAIHGLGFDKGWEIVERSASAVTMTCALRGLGWPFGGRARQTLKLDVRSLELELEVGGYTRPGPAGLGWHPWFTRPHGAEVRLCVDATEVLVLD
;
A
#
# COMPACT_ATOMS: atom_id res chain seq x y z
N MET A 1 -3.91 -14.82 9.16
CA MET A 1 -3.92 -13.73 8.16
C MET A 1 -3.98 -14.34 6.77
N ARG A 2 -4.71 -13.74 5.82
CA ARG A 2 -4.65 -14.11 4.40
C ARG A 2 -4.22 -12.92 3.56
N ILE A 3 -3.49 -13.19 2.48
CA ILE A 3 -2.94 -12.21 1.56
C ILE A 3 -3.38 -12.52 0.13
N ASP A 4 -3.30 -11.54 -0.75
CA ASP A 4 -3.46 -11.69 -2.19
C ASP A 4 -2.23 -11.12 -2.91
N PRO A 5 -1.25 -11.98 -3.28
CA PRO A 5 -0.05 -11.55 -3.98
C PRO A 5 -0.37 -10.99 -5.37
N ALA A 6 -1.39 -11.51 -6.05
CA ALA A 6 -1.74 -11.10 -7.41
C ALA A 6 -2.39 -9.70 -7.45
N ASP A 7 -3.08 -9.33 -6.37
CA ASP A 7 -3.78 -8.05 -6.24
C ASP A 7 -3.10 -7.16 -5.19
N GLY A 8 -1.89 -6.69 -5.51
CA GLY A 8 -1.19 -5.68 -4.74
C GLY A 8 -0.40 -6.18 -3.53
N GLY A 9 -0.19 -7.50 -3.38
CA GLY A 9 0.51 -8.04 -2.21
C GLY A 9 -0.23 -7.72 -0.91
N ARG A 10 -1.55 -7.51 -0.99
CA ARG A 10 -2.33 -6.91 0.09
C ARG A 10 -2.79 -7.96 1.08
N ILE A 11 -2.98 -7.56 2.34
CA ILE A 11 -3.71 -8.37 3.32
C ILE A 11 -5.20 -8.27 2.98
N VAL A 12 -5.86 -9.42 2.84
CA VAL A 12 -7.28 -9.49 2.48
C VAL A 12 -8.17 -9.95 3.64
N SER A 13 -7.55 -10.42 4.73
CA SER A 13 -8.25 -10.90 5.93
C SER A 13 -7.29 -10.99 7.12
N LEU A 14 -7.72 -10.46 8.26
CA LEU A 14 -7.07 -10.59 9.56
C LEU A 14 -8.15 -10.82 10.62
N LEU A 15 -8.29 -12.08 11.05
CA LEU A 15 -9.19 -12.48 12.13
C LEU A 15 -8.48 -12.30 13.47
N ILE A 16 -9.07 -11.50 14.36
CA ILE A 16 -8.64 -11.36 15.75
C ILE A 16 -9.81 -11.74 16.65
N ALA A 17 -9.63 -12.79 17.46
CA ALA A 17 -10.69 -13.36 18.30
C ALA A 17 -11.99 -13.65 17.51
N GLY A 18 -11.85 -14.22 16.30
CA GLY A 18 -12.99 -14.56 15.42
C GLY A 18 -13.60 -13.38 14.66
N VAL A 19 -13.12 -12.15 14.84
CA VAL A 19 -13.67 -10.97 14.17
C VAL A 19 -12.74 -10.49 13.05
N GLU A 20 -13.31 -10.29 11.86
CA GLU A 20 -12.59 -9.75 10.71
C GLU A 20 -12.24 -8.27 10.93
N ARG A 21 -10.97 -7.93 10.76
CA ARG A 21 -10.46 -6.57 10.92
C ARG A 21 -10.22 -5.88 9.60
N ILE A 22 -10.05 -6.60 8.51
CA ILE A 22 -9.77 -6.04 7.19
C ILE A 22 -11.02 -6.12 6.30
N LEU A 23 -11.36 -5.01 5.67
CA LEU A 23 -12.52 -4.90 4.79
C LEU A 23 -12.33 -5.80 3.57
N PRO A 24 -13.17 -6.83 3.36
CA PRO A 24 -13.04 -7.73 2.23
C PRO A 24 -13.49 -7.07 0.93
N LYS A 25 -12.93 -7.50 -0.20
CA LYS A 25 -13.27 -7.00 -1.56
C LYS A 25 -14.78 -7.00 -1.85
N ALA A 26 -15.51 -7.99 -1.35
CA ALA A 26 -16.95 -8.12 -1.56
C ALA A 26 -17.78 -7.01 -0.89
N ARG A 27 -17.21 -6.32 0.11
CA ARG A 27 -17.84 -5.20 0.82
C ARG A 27 -17.17 -3.85 0.50
N ALA A 28 -16.27 -3.83 -0.48
CA ALA A 28 -15.63 -2.61 -0.96
C ALA A 28 -16.68 -1.69 -1.60
N ARG A 29 -16.56 -0.37 -1.40
CA ARG A 29 -17.45 0.59 -2.06
C ARG A 29 -17.33 0.60 -3.58
N ALA A 30 -16.16 0.22 -4.11
CA ALA A 30 -15.91 0.03 -5.53
C ALA A 30 -14.75 -0.96 -5.75
N ARG A 31 -14.71 -1.60 -6.93
CA ARG A 31 -13.69 -2.60 -7.30
C ARG A 31 -12.52 -2.02 -8.09
N ALA A 32 -12.76 -0.94 -8.83
CA ALA A 32 -11.77 -0.25 -9.65
C ALA A 32 -11.87 1.27 -9.42
N PRO A 33 -10.73 1.99 -9.29
CA PRO A 33 -9.39 1.42 -9.05
C PRO A 33 -9.38 0.62 -7.73
N ALA A 34 -8.41 -0.29 -7.55
CA ALA A 34 -8.38 -1.27 -6.45
C ALA A 34 -7.97 -0.66 -5.09
N LEU A 35 -8.56 0.49 -4.75
CA LEU A 35 -8.21 1.34 -3.62
C LEU A 35 -9.02 1.08 -2.35
N TYR A 36 -10.16 0.38 -2.42
CA TYR A 36 -11.20 0.49 -1.39
C TYR A 36 -11.39 -0.74 -0.50
N TRP A 37 -10.37 -1.57 -0.36
CA TRP A 37 -10.43 -2.81 0.41
C TRP A 37 -9.03 -3.37 0.69
N GLY A 38 -8.97 -4.29 1.66
CA GLY A 38 -7.72 -4.91 2.07
C GLY A 38 -6.81 -3.96 2.86
N CYS A 39 -5.56 -4.34 3.02
CA CYS A 39 -4.47 -3.48 3.45
C CYS A 39 -3.31 -3.67 2.47
N TYR A 40 -3.09 -2.68 1.60
CA TYR A 40 -2.09 -2.74 0.54
C TYR A 40 -0.91 -1.80 0.83
N PRO A 41 0.31 -2.14 0.38
CA PRO A 41 1.45 -1.24 0.42
C PRO A 41 1.29 -0.12 -0.63
N MET A 42 1.65 1.09 -0.25
CA MET A 42 1.78 2.25 -1.12
C MET A 42 3.27 2.46 -1.40
N VAL A 43 3.71 2.07 -2.60
CA VAL A 43 5.11 2.15 -3.04
C VAL A 43 5.17 2.45 -4.54
N PRO A 44 6.10 3.27 -5.04
CA PRO A 44 7.18 3.93 -4.31
C PRO A 44 6.81 5.29 -3.69
N TRP A 45 5.54 5.70 -3.72
CA TRP A 45 5.05 6.87 -2.99
C TRP A 45 3.75 6.55 -2.25
N ALA A 46 3.56 7.17 -1.10
CA ALA A 46 2.29 7.20 -0.37
C ALA A 46 1.47 8.45 -0.74
N GLY A 47 0.15 8.39 -0.58
CA GLY A 47 -0.70 9.56 -0.85
C GLY A 47 -0.75 9.94 -2.32
N ARG A 48 -0.72 11.23 -2.63
CA ARG A 48 -0.98 11.80 -3.96
C ARG A 48 0.23 12.56 -4.50
N LEU A 49 0.46 12.44 -5.80
CA LEU A 49 1.27 13.37 -6.60
C LEU A 49 0.30 14.21 -7.44
N SER A 50 0.28 15.52 -7.20
CA SER A 50 -0.57 16.45 -7.92
C SER A 50 -0.18 16.51 -9.40
N GLU A 51 -1.16 16.33 -10.29
CA GLU A 51 -0.97 16.20 -11.75
C GLU A 51 0.09 15.13 -12.13
N GLY A 52 0.38 14.18 -11.25
CA GLY A 52 1.41 13.16 -11.44
C GLY A 52 2.84 13.71 -11.56
N ARG A 53 3.11 14.91 -11.05
CA ARG A 53 4.40 15.60 -11.24
C ARG A 53 5.41 15.26 -10.16
N ILE A 54 6.64 14.97 -10.58
CA ILE A 54 7.80 14.76 -9.71
C ILE A 54 8.93 15.66 -10.20
N PRO A 55 9.30 16.70 -9.44
CA PRO A 55 10.50 17.50 -9.72
C PRO A 55 11.77 16.66 -9.54
N THR A 56 12.71 16.78 -10.47
CA THR A 56 14.03 16.13 -10.43
C THR A 56 15.13 17.12 -10.82
N SER A 57 16.40 16.75 -10.60
CA SER A 57 17.53 17.56 -11.06
C SER A 57 17.56 17.76 -12.58
N ASP A 58 17.01 16.80 -13.33
CA ASP A 58 17.06 16.77 -14.80
C ASP A 58 15.74 17.23 -15.43
N GLY A 59 14.92 17.96 -14.67
CA GLY A 59 13.60 18.43 -15.08
C GLY A 59 12.45 17.75 -14.35
N GLU A 60 11.30 17.60 -15.00
CA GLU A 60 10.09 17.05 -14.40
C GLU A 60 9.75 15.67 -14.98
N VAL A 61 9.46 14.72 -14.10
CA VAL A 61 8.81 13.45 -14.45
C VAL A 61 7.30 13.62 -14.31
N ARG A 62 6.55 13.13 -15.31
CA ARG A 62 5.09 13.03 -15.28
C ARG A 62 4.65 11.59 -15.26
N LEU A 63 3.76 11.27 -14.34
CA LEU A 63 3.07 9.99 -14.23
C LEU A 63 1.62 10.15 -14.65
N GLU A 64 1.06 9.13 -15.29
CA GLU A 64 -0.36 9.11 -15.63
C GLU A 64 -1.23 9.08 -14.36
N PRO A 65 -2.19 10.01 -14.19
CA PRO A 65 -3.12 10.00 -13.06
C PRO A 65 -4.02 8.75 -13.07
N ASN A 66 -3.91 7.92 -12.04
CA ASN A 66 -4.80 6.77 -11.80
C ASN A 66 -6.03 7.11 -10.94
N LEU A 67 -6.04 8.30 -10.30
CA LEU A 67 -7.23 8.89 -9.68
C LEU A 67 -7.26 10.39 -9.99
N PRO A 68 -7.84 10.79 -11.14
CA PRO A 68 -7.74 12.15 -11.64
C PRO A 68 -8.19 13.20 -10.61
N ARG A 69 -7.44 14.29 -10.42
CA ARG A 69 -6.26 14.71 -11.21
C ARG A 69 -4.88 14.24 -10.68
N SER A 70 -4.83 13.26 -9.79
CA SER A 70 -3.58 12.84 -9.14
C SER A 70 -3.13 11.43 -9.53
N ALA A 71 -1.82 11.19 -9.46
CA ALA A 71 -1.27 9.85 -9.33
C ALA A 71 -1.25 9.48 -7.84
N ILE A 72 -1.99 8.44 -7.44
CA ILE A 72 -2.24 8.08 -6.04
C ILE A 72 -1.66 6.70 -5.70
N HIS A 73 -1.09 6.59 -4.50
CA HIS A 73 -0.73 5.35 -3.80
C HIS A 73 0.31 4.45 -4.43
N GLY A 74 1.17 5.01 -5.28
CA GLY A 74 2.23 4.25 -5.87
C GLY A 74 1.76 3.33 -6.98
N LEU A 75 2.64 2.39 -7.32
CA LEU A 75 2.44 1.34 -8.30
C LEU A 75 2.12 0.00 -7.65
N GLY A 76 2.55 -0.21 -6.40
CA GLY A 76 2.50 -1.54 -5.80
C GLY A 76 1.09 -2.04 -5.47
N PHE A 77 0.13 -1.14 -5.25
CA PHE A 77 -1.16 -1.49 -4.67
C PHE A 77 -2.10 -2.28 -5.58
N ASP A 78 -1.86 -2.32 -6.89
CA ASP A 78 -2.71 -3.01 -7.88
C ASP A 78 -1.90 -3.95 -8.81
N LYS A 79 -0.65 -4.26 -8.44
CA LYS A 79 0.26 -5.10 -9.22
C LYS A 79 0.50 -6.44 -8.55
N GLY A 80 0.95 -7.42 -9.34
CA GLY A 80 1.37 -8.71 -8.81
C GLY A 80 2.68 -8.59 -8.02
N TRP A 81 2.70 -9.23 -6.87
CA TRP A 81 3.87 -9.41 -6.02
C TRP A 81 4.28 -10.88 -6.03
N GLU A 82 5.58 -11.12 -6.17
CA GLU A 82 6.17 -12.45 -6.13
C GLU A 82 6.52 -12.81 -4.69
N ILE A 83 6.07 -13.98 -4.21
CA ILE A 83 6.51 -14.52 -2.91
C ILE A 83 7.94 -15.05 -3.07
N VAL A 84 8.87 -14.46 -2.32
CA VAL A 84 10.29 -14.86 -2.34
C VAL A 84 10.69 -15.66 -1.11
N GLU A 85 9.93 -15.57 -0.03
CA GLU A 85 10.13 -16.33 1.19
C GLU A 85 8.79 -16.56 1.90
N ARG A 86 8.60 -17.74 2.50
CA ARG A 86 7.39 -18.07 3.24
C ARG A 86 7.66 -19.08 4.34
N SER A 87 7.12 -18.81 5.52
CA SER A 87 7.07 -19.74 6.65
C SER A 87 5.62 -19.89 7.13
N ALA A 88 5.42 -20.57 8.27
CA ALA A 88 4.12 -20.68 8.91
C ALA A 88 3.55 -19.33 9.39
N SER A 89 4.43 -18.41 9.78
CA SER A 89 4.06 -17.13 10.41
C SER A 89 4.54 -15.89 9.65
N ALA A 90 5.37 -16.05 8.61
CA ALA A 90 5.90 -14.93 7.84
C ALA A 90 5.82 -15.17 6.33
N VAL A 91 5.74 -14.08 5.58
CA VAL A 91 5.85 -14.07 4.12
C VAL A 91 6.59 -12.82 3.69
N THR A 92 7.53 -12.99 2.77
CA THR A 92 8.19 -11.87 2.10
C THR A 92 7.85 -11.92 0.62
N MET A 93 7.44 -10.77 0.11
CA MET A 93 7.06 -10.58 -1.29
C MET A 93 7.83 -9.43 -1.91
N THR A 94 8.04 -9.48 -3.22
CA THR A 94 8.68 -8.38 -3.95
C THR A 94 7.90 -7.99 -5.19
N CYS A 95 7.96 -6.70 -5.53
CA CYS A 95 7.33 -6.14 -6.72
C CYS A 95 8.37 -5.38 -7.54
N ALA A 96 8.52 -5.72 -8.82
CA ALA A 96 9.35 -4.94 -9.73
C ALA A 96 8.66 -3.61 -10.03
N LEU A 97 9.41 -2.50 -9.96
CA LEU A 97 8.89 -1.17 -10.31
C LEU A 97 9.24 -0.78 -11.76
N ARG A 98 10.28 -1.41 -12.32
CA ARG A 98 10.66 -1.24 -13.73
C ARG A 98 9.52 -1.64 -14.67
N GLY A 99 9.35 -0.90 -15.77
CA GLY A 99 8.33 -1.19 -16.77
C GLY A 99 6.90 -0.77 -16.40
N LEU A 100 6.69 -0.16 -15.23
CA LEU A 100 5.38 0.32 -14.76
C LEU A 100 5.16 1.82 -14.96
N GLY A 101 5.85 2.43 -15.93
CA GLY A 101 5.86 3.89 -16.13
C GLY A 101 6.68 4.67 -15.10
N TRP A 102 7.42 3.98 -14.23
CA TRP A 102 8.31 4.57 -13.23
C TRP A 102 9.76 4.66 -13.75
N PRO A 103 10.30 5.87 -13.98
CA PRO A 103 11.56 6.05 -14.69
C PRO A 103 12.80 5.79 -13.82
N PHE A 104 12.65 5.70 -12.50
CA PHE A 104 13.75 5.48 -11.57
C PHE A 104 14.11 4.00 -11.40
N GLY A 105 13.32 3.08 -11.99
CA GLY A 105 13.52 1.64 -11.87
C GLY A 105 13.31 1.11 -10.44
N GLY A 106 14.00 0.02 -10.11
CA GLY A 106 13.98 -0.56 -8.76
C GLY A 106 12.91 -1.61 -8.48
N ARG A 107 12.82 -1.93 -7.19
CA ARG A 107 11.94 -2.95 -6.60
C ARG A 107 11.41 -2.49 -5.25
N ALA A 108 10.22 -2.97 -4.91
CA ALA A 108 9.71 -2.95 -3.56
C ALA A 108 9.80 -4.35 -2.94
N ARG A 109 9.98 -4.41 -1.62
CA ARG A 109 9.95 -5.64 -0.81
C ARG A 109 9.03 -5.39 0.39
N GLN A 110 8.19 -6.36 0.70
CA GLN A 110 7.31 -6.31 1.86
C GLN A 110 7.42 -7.62 2.61
N THR A 111 7.67 -7.53 3.92
CA THR A 111 7.65 -8.68 4.83
C THR A 111 6.48 -8.52 5.80
N LEU A 112 5.65 -9.55 5.89
CA LEU A 112 4.50 -9.61 6.79
C LEU A 112 4.73 -10.75 7.78
N LYS A 113 4.79 -10.46 9.07
CA LYS A 113 5.01 -11.47 10.12
C LYS A 113 3.89 -11.40 11.16
N LEU A 114 3.21 -12.52 11.33
CA LEU A 114 2.11 -12.69 12.27
C LEU A 114 2.60 -13.49 13.48
N ASP A 115 2.63 -12.84 14.63
CA ASP A 115 2.83 -13.48 15.92
C ASP A 115 1.46 -13.72 16.60
N VAL A 116 1.47 -14.41 17.73
CA VAL A 116 0.31 -14.57 18.63
C VAL A 116 -0.24 -13.21 19.07
N ARG A 117 0.63 -12.22 19.29
CA ARG A 117 0.25 -10.91 19.87
C ARG A 117 0.45 -9.71 18.96
N SER A 118 1.11 -9.88 17.81
CA SER A 118 1.46 -8.77 16.92
C SER A 118 1.31 -9.14 15.46
N LEU A 119 1.12 -8.11 14.64
CA LEU A 119 1.34 -8.16 13.21
C LEU A 119 2.44 -7.14 12.90
N GLU A 120 3.60 -7.64 12.50
CA GLU A 120 4.75 -6.85 12.10
C GLU A 120 4.74 -6.72 10.57
N LEU A 121 4.85 -5.47 10.11
CA LEU A 121 4.87 -5.12 8.69
C LEU A 121 6.16 -4.35 8.40
N GLU A 122 6.93 -4.83 7.44
CA GLU A 122 8.14 -4.17 6.95
C GLU A 122 7.98 -3.90 5.45
N LEU A 123 8.40 -2.72 5.02
CA LEU A 123 8.29 -2.28 3.63
C LEU A 123 9.56 -1.52 3.24
N GLU A 124 10.15 -1.96 2.13
CA GLU A 124 11.38 -1.42 1.59
C GLU A 124 11.19 -1.06 0.12
N VAL A 125 11.90 -0.04 -0.33
CA VAL A 125 12.04 0.30 -1.74
C VAL A 125 13.50 0.64 -2.04
N GLY A 126 14.00 0.17 -3.17
CA GLY A 126 15.38 0.41 -3.55
C GLY A 126 15.76 -0.15 -4.91
N GLY A 127 17.07 -0.18 -5.18
CA GLY A 127 17.62 -0.62 -6.46
C GLY A 127 17.29 0.33 -7.61
N TYR A 128 17.10 1.62 -7.33
CA TYR A 128 16.87 2.63 -8.36
C TYR A 128 18.10 2.77 -9.25
N THR A 129 17.87 3.03 -10.54
CA THR A 129 18.92 3.23 -11.55
C THR A 129 19.41 4.68 -11.60
N ARG A 130 18.69 5.61 -10.95
CA ARG A 130 19.04 7.02 -10.78
C ARG A 130 18.34 7.59 -9.53
N PRO A 131 18.79 8.74 -8.97
CA PRO A 131 18.12 9.35 -7.83
C PRO A 131 16.63 9.60 -8.08
N GLY A 132 15.78 9.22 -7.13
CA GLY A 132 14.34 9.35 -7.22
C GLY A 132 13.69 9.34 -5.83
N PRO A 133 12.42 9.78 -5.71
CA PRO A 133 11.78 9.88 -4.41
C PRO A 133 11.37 8.50 -3.88
N ALA A 134 11.25 8.41 -2.56
CA ALA A 134 10.73 7.26 -1.86
C ALA A 134 9.80 7.73 -0.74
N GLY A 135 8.54 7.32 -0.81
CA GLY A 135 7.56 7.45 0.26
C GLY A 135 6.83 6.12 0.39
N LEU A 136 6.75 5.58 1.59
CA LEU A 136 6.21 4.24 1.81
C LEU A 136 5.15 4.27 2.90
N GLY A 137 4.20 3.34 2.82
CA GLY A 137 3.23 3.14 3.87
C GLY A 137 2.23 2.05 3.50
N TRP A 138 1.29 1.79 4.41
CA TRP A 138 0.18 0.89 4.18
C TRP A 138 -1.14 1.63 4.22
N HIS A 139 -2.10 1.14 3.46
CA HIS A 139 -3.45 1.69 3.46
C HIS A 139 -4.48 0.64 3.94
N PRO A 140 -4.67 0.49 5.26
CA PRO A 140 -5.65 -0.45 5.79
C PRO A 140 -7.08 0.07 5.61
N TRP A 141 -7.93 -0.76 5.04
CA TRP A 141 -9.38 -0.62 5.18
C TRP A 141 -9.84 -1.48 6.33
N PHE A 142 -10.14 -0.86 7.48
CA PHE A 142 -10.66 -1.60 8.62
C PHE A 142 -12.16 -1.88 8.47
N THR A 143 -12.59 -3.09 8.84
CA THR A 143 -14.01 -3.42 8.94
C THR A 143 -14.62 -2.66 10.10
N ARG A 144 -15.63 -1.82 9.83
CA ARG A 144 -16.43 -1.18 10.88
C ARG A 144 -17.29 -2.24 11.60
N PRO A 145 -17.17 -2.41 12.93
CA PRO A 145 -18.04 -3.33 13.66
C PRO A 145 -19.49 -2.83 13.63
N HIS A 146 -20.44 -3.75 13.44
CA HIS A 146 -21.86 -3.39 13.40
C HIS A 146 -22.36 -2.99 14.78
N GLY A 147 -23.10 -1.87 14.87
CA GLY A 147 -23.73 -1.41 16.12
C GLY A 147 -22.76 -0.95 17.21
N ALA A 148 -21.46 -0.84 16.93
CA ALA A 148 -20.48 -0.36 17.89
C ALA A 148 -20.12 1.12 17.64
N GLU A 149 -19.92 1.86 18.72
CA GLU A 149 -19.20 3.13 18.68
C GLU A 149 -17.73 2.84 18.34
N VAL A 150 -17.19 3.57 17.37
CA VAL A 150 -15.77 3.47 17.01
C VAL A 150 -15.12 4.79 17.40
N ARG A 151 -14.08 4.71 18.23
CA ARG A 151 -13.24 5.85 18.59
C ARG A 151 -11.90 5.70 17.88
N LEU A 152 -11.43 6.80 17.31
CA LEU A 152 -10.08 6.93 16.77
C LEU A 152 -9.36 7.95 17.63
N CYS A 153 -8.23 7.55 18.23
CA CYS A 153 -7.32 8.45 18.92
C CYS A 153 -6.05 8.54 18.08
N VAL A 154 -5.69 9.76 17.70
CA VAL A 154 -4.44 10.05 17.02
C VAL A 154 -3.67 10.99 17.93
N ASP A 155 -2.49 10.57 18.35
CA ASP A 155 -1.59 11.42 19.12
C ASP A 155 -0.86 12.35 18.16
N ALA A 156 -1.49 13.49 17.88
CA ALA A 156 -0.96 14.52 16.99
C ALA A 156 -1.37 15.91 17.48
N THR A 157 -0.45 16.86 17.42
CA THR A 157 -0.69 18.27 17.78
C THR A 157 -1.07 19.13 16.58
N GLU A 158 -0.83 18.65 15.37
CA GLU A 158 -1.06 19.38 14.12
C GLU A 158 -1.64 18.46 13.06
N VAL A 159 -2.38 19.05 12.11
CA VAL A 159 -2.89 18.36 10.92
C VAL A 159 -2.58 19.20 9.70
N LEU A 160 -2.09 18.56 8.64
CA LEU A 160 -1.96 19.21 7.36
C LEU A 160 -3.35 19.37 6.75
N VAL A 161 -3.86 20.60 6.73
CA VAL A 161 -5.08 20.95 6.00
C VAL A 161 -4.70 21.16 4.53
N LEU A 162 -5.39 20.46 3.64
CA LEU A 162 -5.21 20.57 2.20
C LEU A 162 -6.36 21.41 1.63
N ASP A 163 -6.03 22.29 0.69
CA ASP A 163 -6.95 23.15 -0.04
C ASP A 163 -7.80 22.37 -1.07
#